data_AF-A0A9D5IPG0-F1
#
_entry.id   AF-A0A9D5IPG0-F1
#
_cell.length_a   1.000
_cell.length_b   1.000
_cell.length_c   1.000
_cell.angle_alpha   90.00
_cell.angle_beta   90.00
_cell.angle_gamma   90.00
#
_symmetry.space_group_name_H-M   'P 1'
#
loop_
_entity.id
_entity.type
_entity.pdbx_description
1 polymer ?
#
loop_
_entity_poly.entity_id
_entity_poly.type
_entity_poly.pdbx_seq_one_letter_code
_entity_poly.pdbx_strand_id
1 'polypeptide(L)'
;MLSEADQLTAEQRFRQAFERLKAGRPVLLPRATHVSQNNVAKEAGCDPSALRKSRFPSLVREIQAYVEINRQQRPSKRQSLLKQRTANADGRLRLEVVARQRDHAQSQLVSAQRRIVELTEELKTVKGWLNEARGPK
;
A
#
# COMPACT_ATOMS: atom_id res chain seq x y z
N MET A 1 18.39 20.01 32.30
CA MET A 1 18.45 18.56 32.00
C MET A 1 19.20 18.39 30.70
N LEU A 2 20.46 17.97 30.75
CA LEU A 2 21.24 17.64 29.55
C LEU A 2 20.68 16.34 28.98
N SER A 3 20.26 16.33 27.71
CA SER A 3 19.70 15.15 27.08
C SER A 3 20.74 14.02 27.04
N GLU A 4 20.36 12.76 27.27
CA GLU A 4 21.24 11.58 27.25
C GLU A 4 22.07 11.45 25.95
N ALA A 5 21.66 12.13 24.88
CA ALA A 5 22.41 12.23 23.63
C ALA A 5 23.81 12.87 23.79
N ASP A 6 24.02 13.74 24.78
CA ASP A 6 25.29 14.45 24.99
C ASP A 6 26.37 13.65 25.73
N GLN A 7 26.05 12.47 26.27
CA GLN A 7 27.04 11.59 26.93
C GLN A 7 27.50 10.41 26.06
N LEU A 8 26.89 10.21 24.89
CA LEU A 8 27.24 9.11 24.00
C LEU A 8 28.47 9.47 23.16
N THR A 9 29.43 8.55 23.13
CA THR A 9 30.58 8.64 22.21
C THR A 9 30.12 8.64 20.76
N ALA A 10 30.92 9.20 19.86
CA ALA A 10 30.61 9.22 18.43
C ALA A 10 30.32 7.82 17.87
N GLU A 11 31.06 6.81 18.33
CA GLU A 11 30.83 5.41 17.93
C GLU A 11 29.45 4.90 18.37
N GLN A 12 29.03 5.17 19.61
CA GLN A 12 27.71 4.76 20.11
C GLN A 12 26.58 5.43 19.33
N ARG A 13 26.73 6.71 18.97
CA ARG A 13 25.75 7.42 18.12
C ARG A 13 25.61 6.75 16.76
N PHE A 14 26.72 6.37 16.11
CA PHE A 14 26.67 5.66 14.84
C PHE A 14 26.08 4.24 14.97
N ARG A 15 26.37 3.51 16.06
CA ARG A 15 25.76 2.19 16.30
C ARG A 15 24.25 2.28 16.51
N GLN A 16 23.78 3.24 17.29
CA GLN A 16 22.34 3.45 17.47
C GLN A 16 21.66 3.82 16.15
N ALA A 17 22.27 4.71 15.36
CA ALA A 17 21.78 5.06 14.04
C ALA A 17 21.71 3.85 13.10
N PHE A 18 22.72 2.97 13.15
CA PHE A 18 22.74 1.72 12.40
C PHE A 18 21.60 0.78 12.80
N GLU A 19 21.36 0.57 14.10
CA GLU A 19 20.23 -0.25 14.57
C GLU A 19 18.87 0.35 14.21
N ARG A 20 18.71 1.68 14.30
CA ARG A 20 17.49 2.37 13.87
C ARG A 20 17.19 2.12 12.39
N LEU A 21 18.22 2.19 11.53
CA LEU A 21 18.06 1.92 10.10
C LEU A 21 17.79 0.44 9.81
N LYS A 22 18.39 -0.50 10.56
CA LYS A 22 18.09 -1.93 10.47
C LYS A 22 16.62 -2.22 10.82
N ALA A 23 16.11 -1.59 11.88
CA ALA A 23 14.73 -1.73 12.34
C ALA A 23 13.71 -0.96 11.48
N GLY A 24 14.14 -0.19 10.47
CA GLY A 24 13.25 0.63 9.65
C GLY A 24 12.59 1.80 10.42
N ARG A 25 13.17 2.21 11.55
CA ARG A 25 12.70 3.31 12.40
C ARG A 25 13.71 4.46 12.45
N PRO A 26 14.09 5.06 11.31
CA PRO A 26 14.94 6.25 11.31
C PRO A 26 14.22 7.44 11.95
N VAL A 27 15.01 8.29 12.58
CA VAL A 27 14.57 9.52 13.26
C VAL A 27 14.86 10.74 12.39
N LEU A 28 16.04 10.79 11.74
CA LEU A 28 16.46 11.92 10.92
C LEU A 28 16.21 11.69 9.43
N LEU A 29 16.29 10.44 8.98
CA LEU A 29 16.04 10.07 7.58
C LEU A 29 14.58 9.62 7.36
N PRO A 30 14.06 9.71 6.11
CA PRO A 30 12.74 9.20 5.79
C PRO A 30 12.60 7.71 6.14
N ARG A 31 11.39 7.33 6.59
CA ARG A 31 11.02 5.92 6.75
C ARG A 31 11.20 5.20 5.41
N ALA A 32 11.76 3.98 5.45
CA ALA A 32 12.25 3.19 4.31
C ALA A 32 13.62 3.58 3.72
N THR A 33 14.39 4.46 4.37
CA THR A 33 15.78 4.69 3.98
C THR A 33 16.62 3.42 4.15
N HIS A 34 17.43 3.09 3.15
CA HIS A 34 18.27 1.90 3.19
C HIS A 34 19.49 2.10 4.08
N VAL A 35 19.96 1.00 4.69
CA VAL A 35 21.23 1.01 5.41
C VAL A 35 22.38 1.22 4.43
N SER A 36 23.20 2.22 4.69
CA SER A 36 24.51 2.46 4.05
C SER A 36 25.38 3.25 5.02
N GLN A 37 26.71 3.20 4.86
CA GLN A 37 27.63 3.95 5.72
C GLN A 37 27.28 5.45 5.77
N ASN A 38 26.94 6.04 4.62
CA ASN A 38 26.55 7.44 4.51
C ASN A 38 25.23 7.73 5.22
N ASN A 39 24.24 6.83 5.09
CA ASN A 39 22.95 7.00 5.75
C ASN A 39 23.05 6.80 7.26
N VAL A 40 23.92 5.89 7.73
CA VAL A 40 24.21 5.74 9.17
C VAL A 40 24.81 7.03 9.72
N ALA A 41 25.72 7.68 8.98
CA ALA A 41 26.29 8.97 9.40
C ALA A 41 25.23 10.08 9.45
N LYS A 42 24.39 10.20 8.41
CA LYS A 42 23.27 11.17 8.38
C LYS A 42 22.25 10.94 9.50
N GLU A 43 21.93 9.68 9.77
CA GLU A 43 20.98 9.29 10.82
C GLU A 43 21.54 9.50 12.23
N ALA A 44 22.87 9.57 12.38
CA ALA A 44 23.54 10.00 13.60
C ALA A 44 23.68 11.54 13.71
N GLY A 45 23.16 12.30 12.74
CA GLY A 45 23.25 13.76 12.71
C GLY A 45 24.61 14.29 12.25
N CYS A 46 25.42 13.46 11.59
CA CYS A 46 26.74 13.83 11.09
C CYS A 46 26.77 13.94 9.55
N ASP A 47 27.81 14.61 9.05
CA ASP A 47 28.10 14.62 7.62
C ASP A 47 28.32 13.18 7.08
N PRO A 48 27.91 12.85 5.84
CA PRO A 48 28.07 11.52 5.26
C PRO A 48 29.50 10.98 5.31
N SER A 49 30.50 11.86 5.29
CA SER A 49 31.91 11.50 5.32
C SER A 49 32.48 11.32 6.74
N ALA A 50 31.69 11.54 7.79
CA ALA A 50 32.13 11.48 9.18
C ALA A 50 32.43 10.05 9.65
N LEU A 51 31.67 9.06 9.16
CA LEU A 51 31.90 7.65 9.49
C LEU A 51 33.03 7.10 8.61
N ARG A 52 34.29 7.27 9.02
CA ARG A 52 35.47 6.81 8.25
C ARG A 52 36.02 5.49 8.76
N LYS A 53 36.48 4.63 7.83
CA LYS A 53 37.11 3.33 8.13
C LYS A 53 38.35 3.45 9.01
N SER A 54 39.11 4.54 8.91
CA SER A 54 40.29 4.79 9.76
C SER A 54 39.95 4.98 11.23
N ARG A 55 38.77 5.55 11.53
CA ARG A 55 38.32 5.83 12.91
C ARG A 55 37.45 4.71 13.48
N PHE A 56 36.62 4.08 12.64
CA PHE A 56 35.64 3.08 13.06
C PHE A 56 35.71 1.82 12.17
N PRO A 57 36.84 1.10 12.14
CA PRO A 57 37.06 -0.01 11.21
C PRO A 57 36.10 -1.20 11.44
N SER A 58 35.78 -1.50 12.69
CA SER A 58 34.85 -2.57 13.08
C SER A 58 33.42 -2.28 12.60
N LEU A 59 32.90 -1.10 12.93
CA LEU A 59 31.56 -0.68 12.58
C LEU A 59 31.35 -0.59 11.06
N VAL A 60 32.33 -0.04 10.33
CA VAL A 60 32.24 0.02 8.86
C VAL A 60 32.18 -1.39 8.26
N ARG A 61 32.95 -2.35 8.80
CA ARG A 61 32.91 -3.75 8.33
C ARG A 61 31.55 -4.40 8.61
N GLU A 62 30.97 -4.14 9.78
CA GLU A 62 29.63 -4.65 10.13
C GLU A 62 28.55 -4.10 9.20
N ILE A 63 28.57 -2.79 8.94
CA ILE A 63 27.64 -2.15 8.00
C ILE A 63 27.77 -2.75 6.60
N GLN A 64 29.01 -2.98 6.13
CA GLN A 64 29.26 -3.58 4.83
C GLN A 64 28.73 -5.02 4.75
N ALA A 65 28.98 -5.83 5.79
CA ALA A 65 28.47 -7.20 5.88
C ALA A 65 26.93 -7.22 5.85
N TYR A 66 26.29 -6.36 6.63
CA TYR A 66 24.83 -6.22 6.63
C TYR A 66 24.28 -5.83 5.26
N VAL A 67 24.91 -4.84 4.61
CA VAL A 67 24.51 -4.40 3.27
C VAL A 67 24.59 -5.54 2.27
N GLU A 68 25.68 -6.33 2.28
CA GLU A 68 25.87 -7.44 1.34
C GLU A 68 24.81 -8.54 1.53
N ILE A 69 24.55 -8.95 2.78
CA ILE A 69 23.51 -9.94 3.12
C ILE A 69 22.13 -9.45 2.66
N ASN A 70 21.79 -8.19 2.95
CA ASN A 70 20.49 -7.64 2.60
C ASN A 70 20.36 -7.25 1.11
N ARG A 71 21.47 -7.13 0.37
CA ARG A 71 21.44 -6.86 -1.07
C ARG A 71 20.89 -8.04 -1.84
N GLN A 72 21.21 -9.27 -1.40
CA GLN A 72 20.71 -10.51 -2.00
C GLN A 72 19.20 -10.69 -1.80
N GLN A 73 18.64 -10.13 -0.72
CA GLN A 73 17.21 -10.22 -0.42
C GLN A 73 16.34 -9.18 -1.16
N ARG A 74 16.94 -8.22 -1.87
CA ARG A 74 16.18 -7.21 -2.60
C ARG A 74 15.87 -7.67 -4.02
N PRO A 75 14.58 -7.66 -4.43
CA PRO A 75 14.25 -7.86 -5.83
C PRO A 75 14.88 -6.73 -6.65
N SER A 76 15.48 -7.09 -7.79
CA SER A 76 16.05 -6.12 -8.73
C SER A 76 15.00 -5.07 -9.12
N LYS A 77 15.42 -3.82 -9.39
CA LYS A 77 14.53 -2.77 -9.96
C LYS A 77 13.72 -3.29 -11.16
N ARG A 78 14.30 -4.19 -11.95
CA ARG A 78 13.62 -4.84 -13.09
C ARG A 78 12.50 -5.78 -12.62
N GLN A 79 12.73 -6.56 -11.57
CA GLN A 79 11.72 -7.45 -10.99
C GLN A 79 10.59 -6.67 -10.32
N SER A 80 10.88 -5.55 -9.65
CA SER A 80 9.82 -4.70 -9.08
C SER A 80 8.95 -4.05 -10.15
N LEU A 81 9.56 -3.55 -11.24
CA LEU A 81 8.83 -3.01 -12.40
C LEU A 81 7.96 -4.06 -13.09
N LEU A 82 8.47 -5.28 -13.26
CA LEU A 82 7.69 -6.40 -13.81
C LEU A 82 6.48 -6.73 -12.93
N LYS A 83 6.67 -6.87 -11.62
CA LYS A 83 5.58 -7.12 -10.66
C LYS A 83 4.52 -6.02 -10.68
N GLN A 84 4.95 -4.76 -10.79
CA GLN A 84 4.02 -3.63 -10.87
C GLN A 84 3.21 -3.66 -12.18
N ARG A 85 3.85 -3.97 -13.31
CA ARG A 85 3.16 -4.13 -14.60
C ARG A 85 2.15 -5.27 -14.58
N THR A 86 2.50 -6.43 -14.00
CA THR A 86 1.57 -7.56 -13.90
C THR A 86 0.40 -7.25 -12.97
N ALA A 87 0.64 -6.56 -11.85
CA ALA A 87 -0.41 -6.14 -10.92
C ALA A 87 -1.38 -5.14 -11.57
N ASN A 88 -0.87 -4.19 -12.36
CA ASN A 88 -1.71 -3.24 -13.09
C ASN A 88 -2.54 -3.92 -14.18
N ALA A 89 -1.97 -4.91 -14.87
CA ALA A 89 -2.69 -5.69 -15.88
C ALA A 89 -3.83 -6.51 -15.25
N ASP A 90 -3.58 -7.17 -14.12
CA ASP A 90 -4.60 -7.90 -13.35
C ASP A 90 -5.69 -6.96 -12.82
N GLY A 91 -5.30 -5.79 -12.30
CA GLY A 91 -6.25 -4.76 -11.84
C GLY A 91 -7.19 -4.29 -12.95
N ARG A 92 -6.67 -4.06 -14.17
CA ARG A 92 -7.48 -3.66 -15.33
C ARG A 92 -8.46 -4.76 -15.76
N LEU A 93 -8.00 -6.01 -15.78
CA LEU A 93 -8.86 -7.16 -16.10
C LEU A 93 -10.03 -7.27 -15.11
N ARG A 94 -9.75 -7.12 -13.80
CA ARG A 94 -10.79 -7.16 -12.77
C ARG A 94 -11.81 -6.05 -12.93
N LEU A 95 -11.37 -4.83 -13.27
CA LEU A 95 -12.28 -3.71 -13.52
C LEU A 95 -13.21 -3.98 -14.71
N GLU A 96 -12.69 -4.56 -15.80
CA GLU A 96 -13.51 -4.94 -16.94
C GLU A 96 -14.55 -6.01 -16.58
N VAL A 97 -14.18 -7.01 -15.78
CA VAL A 97 -15.11 -8.04 -15.30
C VAL A 97 -16.21 -7.43 -14.43
N VAL A 98 -15.85 -6.58 -13.46
CA VAL A 98 -16.82 -5.91 -12.58
C VAL A 98 -17.75 -4.99 -13.38
N ALA A 99 -17.23 -4.27 -14.38
CA ALA A 99 -18.05 -3.44 -15.25
C ALA A 99 -19.10 -4.28 -16.01
N ARG A 100 -18.70 -5.41 -16.60
CA ARG A 100 -19.65 -6.31 -17.29
C ARG A 100 -20.70 -6.88 -16.34
N GLN A 101 -20.31 -7.29 -15.13
CA GLN A 101 -21.25 -7.79 -14.12
C GLN A 101 -22.26 -6.73 -13.71
N ARG A 102 -21.81 -5.48 -13.49
CA ARG A 102 -22.69 -4.35 -13.19
C ARG A 102 -23.67 -4.10 -14.32
N ASP A 103 -23.19 -4.02 -15.56
CA ASP A 103 -24.03 -3.70 -16.72
C ASP A 103 -25.09 -4.79 -16.96
N HIS A 104 -24.73 -6.07 -16.72
CA HIS A 104 -25.68 -7.18 -16.76
C HIS A 104 -26.75 -7.06 -15.67
N ALA A 105 -26.35 -6.82 -14.42
CA ALA A 105 -27.28 -6.65 -13.31
C ALA A 105 -28.23 -5.45 -13.52
N GLN A 106 -27.71 -4.35 -14.06
CA GLN A 106 -28.50 -3.17 -14.36
C GLN A 106 -29.51 -3.42 -15.49
N SER A 107 -29.14 -4.19 -16.50
CA SER A 107 -30.06 -4.62 -17.56
C SER A 107 -31.19 -5.49 -17.00
N GLN A 108 -30.89 -6.42 -16.10
CA GLN A 108 -31.90 -7.24 -15.41
C GLN A 108 -32.83 -6.38 -14.55
N LEU A 109 -32.29 -5.40 -13.83
CA LEU A 109 -33.07 -4.51 -12.98
C LEU A 109 -34.04 -3.65 -13.78
N VAL A 110 -33.61 -3.09 -14.91
CA VAL A 110 -34.47 -2.33 -15.83
C VAL A 110 -35.58 -3.23 -16.40
N SER A 111 -35.24 -4.47 -16.79
CA SER A 111 -36.23 -5.44 -17.26
C SER A 111 -37.28 -5.79 -16.20
N ALA A 112 -36.83 -6.01 -14.95
CA ALA A 112 -37.73 -6.30 -13.84
C ALA A 112 -38.64 -5.10 -13.51
N GLN A 113 -38.10 -3.88 -13.51
CA GLN A 113 -38.87 -2.65 -13.30
C GLN A 113 -39.97 -2.48 -14.36
N ARG A 114 -39.63 -2.71 -15.64
CA ARG A 114 -40.63 -2.70 -16.71
C ARG A 114 -41.73 -3.72 -16.45
N ARG A 115 -41.37 -4.94 -16.06
CA ARG A 115 -42.35 -6.00 -15.80
C ARG A 115 -43.27 -5.67 -14.61
N ILE A 116 -42.75 -5.02 -13.58
CA ILE A 116 -43.55 -4.54 -12.44
C ILE A 116 -44.59 -3.52 -12.91
N VAL A 117 -44.22 -2.58 -13.78
CA VAL A 117 -45.16 -1.58 -14.32
C VAL A 117 -46.26 -2.28 -15.12
N GLU A 118 -45.90 -3.15 -16.07
CA GLU A 118 -46.85 -3.92 -16.88
C GLU A 118 -47.86 -4.69 -16.01
N LEU A 119 -47.37 -5.45 -15.03
CA LEU A 119 -48.22 -6.22 -14.13
C LEU A 119 -49.09 -5.32 -13.23
N THR A 120 -48.60 -4.14 -12.85
CA THR A 120 -49.37 -3.20 -12.03
C THR A 120 -50.55 -2.62 -12.83
N GLU A 121 -50.33 -2.33 -14.12
CA GLU A 121 -51.38 -1.86 -15.02
C GLU A 121 -52.42 -2.97 -15.28
N GLU A 122 -51.98 -4.19 -15.58
CA GLU A 122 -52.86 -5.35 -15.74
C GLU A 122 -53.72 -5.59 -14.48
N LEU A 123 -53.10 -5.56 -13.30
CA LEU A 123 -53.82 -5.70 -12.03
C LEU A 123 -54.85 -4.59 -11.81
N LYS A 124 -54.55 -3.34 -12.19
CA LYS A 124 -55.49 -2.23 -12.08
C LYS A 124 -56.71 -2.44 -12.99
N THR A 125 -56.48 -2.87 -14.23
CA THR A 125 -57.54 -3.18 -15.20
C THR A 125 -58.44 -4.30 -14.70
N VAL A 126 -57.85 -5.42 -14.26
CA VAL A 126 -58.61 -6.57 -13.75
C VAL A 126 -59.42 -6.21 -12.50
N LYS A 127 -58.84 -5.40 -11.58
CA LYS A 127 -59.58 -4.89 -10.42
C LYS A 127 -60.75 -4.00 -10.82
N GLY A 128 -60.60 -3.19 -11.87
CA GLY A 128 -61.68 -2.39 -12.45
C GLY A 128 -62.85 -3.28 -12.89
N TRP A 129 -62.56 -4.28 -13.72
CA TRP A 129 -63.57 -5.24 -14.19
C TRP A 129 -64.25 -5.99 -13.04
N LEU A 130 -63.49 -6.40 -12.03
CA LEU A 130 -64.06 -7.09 -10.87
C LEU A 130 -65.00 -6.18 -10.05
N ASN A 131 -64.65 -4.91 -9.89
CA ASN A 131 -65.49 -3.94 -9.18
C ASN A 131 -66.79 -3.67 -9.93
N GLU A 132 -66.73 -3.54 -11.26
CA GLU A 132 -67.91 -3.41 -12.11
C GLU A 132 -68.80 -4.65 -12.02
N ALA A 133 -68.21 -5.85 -12.08
CA ALA A 133 -68.94 -7.12 -11.99
C ALA A 133 -69.55 -7.39 -10.60
N ARG A 134 -68.96 -6.87 -9.53
CA ARG A 134 -69.49 -7.00 -8.16
C ARG A 134 -70.68 -6.06 -7.86
N GLY A 135 -70.92 -5.05 -8.71
CA GLY A 135 -71.95 -4.03 -8.50
C GLY A 135 -71.67 -3.11 -7.30
N PRO A 136 -72.33 -1.94 -7.19
CA PRO A 136 -72.23 -1.10 -6.00
C PRO A 136 -72.79 -1.87 -4.78
N LYS A 137 -72.10 -1.73 -3.63
CA LYS A 137 -72.62 -2.20 -2.34
C LYS A 137 -73.91 -1.50 -1.97
#